data_AF-A0A7Y0W6P4-F1
#
_entry.id   AF-A0A7Y0W6P4-F1
#
_cell.length_a   1.000
_cell.length_b   1.000
_cell.length_c   1.000
_cell.angle_alpha   90.00
_cell.angle_beta   90.00
_cell.angle_gamma   90.00
#
_symmetry.space_group_name_H-M   'P 1'
#
loop_
_entity.id
_entity.type
_entity.pdbx_description
1 polymer ?
#
loop_
_entity_poly.entity_id
_entity_poly.type
_entity_poly.pdbx_seq_one_letter_code
_entity_poly.pdbx_strand_id
1 'polypeptide(L)'
;MTSITATVSQGIISASTNVPNGVPTYPTPRQAHNKPPLPELNWDRPELKWGEQTVRPEQPAVQHDSWPASYFSEPLKRNNALDRYAADKYKPFMSATQHTSEHVAAQIKQKWGIDADPEKTFLVTFAYDKNTTPHKAVITQKISLADAACLNIQHTPRPKGMTGKQEAPKGQPTEPFDIQPNSRHTEKPNWDGTFPRPLVGNFNTYYHGIVTEPSPDAPTTYGAGQHVQIPPADFKKMVWDHAYKKPYDQYLNFKWSPETRESYTALAKISYLNAAHAQHHERSLDEEGRKIAMSLVGVPANQTYLDAGLETLVKPHTPDASLETKFLSFNGFHSTDIFYTRDVNTQKTLLYIPGNSSPIHSFDSPQAMNKWLATQLIDEDKAAAFKKHFSPKDASSSLFKKGFDARLELIRQHIKEPGAVDFLERQGFWEEGGVFDGKKITDDPFSEVQERTEKSMKASTNQEFVLNTDHNKQTILKAKKWLDGALLLATPIGLALPPVGILLTALSVGSGLLEVGVGIHDNANDRANADDRITFGVFNALKPILTAGAGKASEPITGPIKTVLKATILAK
;
A
#
# COMPACT_ATOMS: atom_id res chain seq x y z
N MET A 1 -57.13 -12.92 27.80
CA MET A 1 -55.85 -13.53 27.36
C MET A 1 -54.83 -12.41 27.28
N THR A 2 -53.65 -12.66 27.85
CA THR A 2 -52.77 -11.70 28.52
C THR A 2 -52.31 -10.53 27.64
N SER A 3 -52.63 -9.31 28.07
CA SER A 3 -52.17 -8.03 27.51
C SER A 3 -51.50 -7.24 28.62
N ILE A 4 -50.33 -6.65 28.36
CA ILE A 4 -49.72 -5.65 29.24
C ILE A 4 -49.42 -4.40 28.41
N THR A 5 -50.07 -3.32 28.83
CA THR A 5 -50.17 -2.01 28.20
C THR A 5 -49.14 -1.07 28.83
N ALA A 6 -48.35 -0.35 28.03
CA ALA A 6 -47.51 0.74 28.50
C ALA A 6 -48.31 2.04 28.55
N THR A 7 -48.36 2.68 29.71
CA THR A 7 -49.10 3.92 29.97
C THR A 7 -48.21 5.13 29.73
N VAL A 8 -48.70 6.08 28.94
CA VAL A 8 -48.11 7.41 28.68
C VAL A 8 -48.59 8.38 29.76
N SER A 9 -47.68 9.14 30.39
CA SER A 9 -48.04 10.27 31.24
C SER A 9 -47.48 11.56 30.63
N GLN A 10 -48.38 12.50 30.33
CA GLN A 10 -48.07 13.87 29.96
C GLN A 10 -47.89 14.75 31.19
N GLY A 11 -46.98 15.72 31.12
CA GLY A 11 -46.82 16.79 32.10
C GLY A 11 -46.25 18.03 31.42
N ILE A 12 -47.13 19.00 31.17
CA ILE A 12 -46.90 20.33 30.58
C ILE A 12 -46.32 21.24 31.66
N ILE A 13 -45.29 22.05 31.36
CA ILE A 13 -45.03 23.30 32.10
C ILE A 13 -44.64 24.43 31.13
N SER A 14 -45.44 25.50 31.15
CA SER A 14 -45.31 26.77 30.43
C SER A 14 -44.31 27.73 31.09
N ALA A 15 -43.77 28.63 30.27
CA ALA A 15 -42.88 29.74 30.64
C ALA A 15 -43.59 30.91 31.37
N SER A 16 -42.87 31.66 32.23
CA SER A 16 -42.78 33.14 32.14
C SER A 16 -41.83 33.81 33.17
N THR A 17 -41.08 34.81 32.67
CA THR A 17 -40.63 36.12 33.25
C THR A 17 -39.54 36.26 34.35
N ASN A 18 -38.34 36.65 33.88
CA ASN A 18 -37.52 37.87 34.16
C ASN A 18 -37.06 38.34 35.59
N VAL A 19 -35.72 38.22 35.78
CA VAL A 19 -34.61 39.10 36.34
C VAL A 19 -34.79 39.93 37.64
N PRO A 20 -33.75 40.09 38.50
CA PRO A 20 -32.62 41.02 38.23
C PRO A 20 -31.18 40.59 38.70
N ASN A 21 -30.19 41.10 37.94
CA ASN A 21 -28.76 41.40 38.17
C ASN A 21 -27.98 40.94 39.43
N GLY A 22 -26.76 40.43 39.21
CA GLY A 22 -25.64 40.46 40.16
C GLY A 22 -24.47 39.56 39.76
N VAL A 23 -23.34 40.13 39.30
CA VAL A 23 -22.06 39.43 39.10
C VAL A 23 -21.35 39.29 40.46
N PRO A 24 -20.78 38.12 40.80
CA PRO A 24 -19.33 38.09 41.06
C PRO A 24 -18.60 36.85 40.52
N THR A 25 -17.33 37.11 40.22
CA THR A 25 -16.23 36.30 39.70
C THR A 25 -15.89 35.02 40.48
N TYR A 26 -15.40 33.99 39.78
CA TYR A 26 -14.78 32.78 40.35
C TYR A 26 -13.32 32.59 39.88
N PRO A 27 -12.47 31.89 40.67
CA PRO A 27 -11.02 32.07 40.71
C PRO A 27 -10.24 31.18 39.73
N THR A 28 -9.04 31.66 39.41
CA THR A 28 -8.00 31.06 38.56
C THR A 28 -7.41 29.77 39.16
N PRO A 29 -7.15 28.72 38.36
CA PRO A 29 -6.17 27.68 38.68
C PRO A 29 -4.79 27.95 38.05
N ARG A 30 -3.76 27.50 38.78
CA ARG A 30 -2.33 27.73 38.59
C ARG A 30 -1.75 27.22 37.25
N GLN A 31 -0.72 27.94 36.82
CA GLN A 31 0.10 27.77 35.63
C GLN A 31 0.71 26.35 35.49
N ALA A 32 0.53 25.75 34.31
CA ALA A 32 1.41 24.74 33.74
C ALA A 32 2.22 25.39 32.61
N HIS A 33 3.51 25.08 32.56
CA HIS A 33 4.55 25.75 31.77
C HIS A 33 4.24 25.85 30.27
N ASN A 34 4.43 27.07 29.75
CA ASN A 34 4.28 27.47 28.35
C ASN A 34 5.23 26.70 27.40
N LYS A 35 4.68 26.00 26.41
CA LYS A 35 5.34 25.83 25.09
C LYS A 35 4.71 26.84 24.13
N PRO A 36 5.49 27.63 23.36
CA PRO A 36 4.92 28.59 22.44
C PRO A 36 4.24 27.88 21.26
N PRO A 37 3.12 28.43 20.73
CA PRO A 37 2.58 27.99 19.45
C PRO A 37 3.58 28.29 18.32
N LEU A 38 3.56 27.47 17.26
CA LEU A 38 4.41 27.62 16.07
C LEU A 38 4.33 29.06 15.53
N PRO A 39 5.47 29.73 15.22
CA PRO A 39 5.42 31.06 14.64
C PRO A 39 4.94 31.00 13.18
N GLU A 40 3.98 31.86 12.83
CA GLU A 40 3.72 32.24 11.45
C GLU A 40 4.96 32.98 10.92
N LEU A 41 5.62 32.40 9.92
CA LEU A 41 6.90 32.87 9.43
C LEU A 41 6.68 33.85 8.27
N ASN A 42 7.05 35.12 8.49
CA ASN A 42 7.02 36.21 7.52
C ASN A 42 8.35 36.28 6.76
N TRP A 43 8.32 36.36 5.42
CA TRP A 43 9.48 36.16 4.54
C TRP A 43 9.85 37.41 3.73
N ASP A 44 10.55 38.36 4.36
CA ASP A 44 11.29 39.39 3.62
C ASP A 44 12.79 39.07 3.61
N ARG A 45 13.36 38.98 2.40
CA ARG A 45 14.74 38.53 2.12
C ARG A 45 15.76 39.67 2.18
N PRO A 46 17.04 39.34 2.40
CA PRO A 46 18.08 39.79 1.48
C PRO A 46 18.86 38.63 0.85
N GLU A 47 19.25 38.83 -0.41
CA GLU A 47 20.00 37.89 -1.24
C GLU A 47 21.43 37.64 -0.71
N LEU A 48 21.83 36.38 -0.57
CA LEU A 48 23.21 35.97 -0.32
C LEU A 48 23.70 35.07 -1.45
N LYS A 49 24.80 35.49 -2.08
CA LYS A 49 25.48 34.80 -3.18
C LYS A 49 26.25 33.58 -2.68
N TRP A 50 26.11 32.47 -3.38
CA TRP A 50 26.79 31.21 -3.08
C TRP A 50 28.25 31.24 -3.56
N GLY A 51 29.17 30.99 -2.62
CA GLY A 51 30.56 30.64 -2.89
C GLY A 51 30.75 29.11 -2.89
N GLU A 52 31.69 28.64 -3.71
CA GLU A 52 32.04 27.24 -3.95
C GLU A 52 32.64 26.49 -2.75
N GLN A 53 32.57 25.16 -2.88
CA GLN A 53 33.29 24.09 -2.18
C GLN A 53 32.93 23.78 -0.72
N THR A 54 32.27 22.63 -0.54
CA THR A 54 32.55 21.75 0.60
C THR A 54 32.79 20.33 0.11
N VAL A 55 34.00 19.85 0.39
CA VAL A 55 34.47 18.48 0.19
C VAL A 55 33.65 17.55 1.10
N ARG A 56 33.09 16.49 0.52
CA ARG A 56 32.43 15.40 1.27
C ARG A 56 33.48 14.65 2.09
N PRO A 57 33.27 14.38 3.39
CA PRO A 57 34.16 13.48 4.11
C PRO A 57 34.05 12.07 3.53
N GLU A 58 35.20 11.50 3.13
CA GLU A 58 35.33 10.09 2.80
C GLU A 58 35.03 9.24 4.06
N GLN A 59 34.14 8.25 3.92
CA GLN A 59 33.89 7.24 4.94
C GLN A 59 35.19 6.47 5.23
N PRO A 60 35.61 6.32 6.50
CA PRO A 60 36.72 5.43 6.84
C PRO A 60 36.37 3.98 6.53
N ALA A 61 37.34 3.22 6.02
CA ALA A 61 37.22 1.78 5.84
C ALA A 61 36.97 1.10 7.21
N VAL A 62 35.85 0.38 7.32
CA VAL A 62 35.44 -0.34 8.53
C VAL A 62 36.37 -1.53 8.77
N GLN A 63 36.92 -1.64 9.98
CA GLN A 63 37.69 -2.80 10.44
C GLN A 63 36.74 -3.99 10.63
N HIS A 64 36.95 -5.06 9.84
CA HIS A 64 36.17 -6.29 9.94
C HIS A 64 36.67 -7.16 11.10
N ASP A 65 35.92 -7.26 12.19
CA ASP A 65 36.09 -8.35 13.14
C ASP A 65 35.71 -9.70 12.48
N SER A 66 36.71 -10.58 12.32
CA SER A 66 36.63 -12.05 12.25
C SER A 66 35.69 -12.78 11.25
N TRP A 67 35.27 -12.18 10.13
CA TRP A 67 34.61 -12.95 9.06
C TRP A 67 35.63 -13.41 7.99
N PRO A 68 35.64 -14.69 7.57
CA PRO A 68 36.51 -15.13 6.49
C PRO A 68 36.12 -14.44 5.19
N ALA A 69 37.08 -14.12 4.33
CA ALA A 69 36.81 -13.47 3.04
C ALA A 69 35.79 -14.26 2.20
N SER A 70 35.80 -15.59 2.31
CA SER A 70 34.85 -16.49 1.65
C SER A 70 33.40 -16.24 2.06
N TYR A 71 33.13 -15.77 3.28
CA TYR A 71 31.77 -15.43 3.71
C TYR A 71 31.14 -14.35 2.82
N PHE A 72 31.93 -13.41 2.28
CA PHE A 72 31.40 -12.32 1.44
C PHE A 72 31.44 -12.62 -0.06
N SER A 73 32.10 -13.72 -0.47
CA SER A 73 32.27 -14.07 -1.89
C SER A 73 31.56 -15.36 -2.30
N GLU A 74 31.23 -16.24 -1.35
CA GLU A 74 30.43 -17.44 -1.61
C GLU A 74 28.95 -17.08 -1.83
N PRO A 75 28.15 -17.97 -2.44
CA PRO A 75 26.70 -17.80 -2.49
C PRO A 75 26.08 -17.68 -1.09
N LEU A 76 25.07 -16.82 -0.96
CA LEU A 76 24.38 -16.58 0.31
C LEU A 76 23.79 -17.88 0.87
N LYS A 77 24.32 -18.32 2.01
CA LYS A 77 23.82 -19.50 2.72
C LYS A 77 22.46 -19.24 3.35
N ARG A 78 21.60 -20.26 3.34
CA ARG A 78 20.20 -20.19 3.81
C ARG A 78 19.98 -21.00 5.08
N ASN A 79 19.01 -20.57 5.89
CA ASN A 79 18.56 -21.32 7.06
C ASN A 79 17.31 -22.13 6.71
N ASN A 80 17.52 -23.42 6.35
CA ASN A 80 16.46 -24.30 5.88
C ASN A 80 15.31 -24.52 6.88
N ALA A 81 15.57 -24.43 8.19
CA ALA A 81 14.53 -24.58 9.20
C ALA A 81 13.58 -23.37 9.19
N LEU A 82 14.13 -22.16 9.14
CA LEU A 82 13.35 -20.93 9.05
C LEU A 82 12.64 -20.80 7.71
N ASP A 83 13.27 -21.22 6.61
CA ASP A 83 12.66 -21.26 5.27
C ASP A 83 11.46 -22.20 5.19
N ARG A 84 11.54 -23.39 5.79
CA ARG A 84 10.42 -24.33 5.87
C ARG A 84 9.29 -23.78 6.73
N TYR A 85 9.61 -23.25 7.91
CA TYR A 85 8.61 -22.60 8.75
C TYR A 85 7.90 -21.47 8.01
N ALA A 86 8.65 -20.65 7.27
CA ALA A 86 8.11 -19.59 6.44
C ALA A 86 7.12 -20.10 5.39
N ALA A 87 7.51 -21.12 4.63
CA ALA A 87 6.67 -21.74 3.61
C ALA A 87 5.39 -22.37 4.22
N ASP A 88 5.51 -23.01 5.38
CA ASP A 88 4.40 -23.71 6.04
C ASP A 88 3.40 -22.75 6.70
N LYS A 89 3.89 -21.64 7.28
CA LYS A 89 3.08 -20.71 8.08
C LYS A 89 2.57 -19.50 7.31
N TYR A 90 3.23 -19.10 6.23
CA TYR A 90 2.75 -17.97 5.43
C TYR A 90 1.47 -18.35 4.67
N LYS A 91 0.36 -17.69 5.02
CA LYS A 91 -0.92 -17.82 4.32
C LYS A 91 -1.34 -16.44 3.82
N PRO A 92 -1.42 -16.22 2.50
CA PRO A 92 -1.80 -14.92 1.96
C PRO A 92 -3.25 -14.57 2.38
N PHE A 93 -3.47 -13.30 2.67
CA PHE A 93 -4.81 -12.73 2.81
C PHE A 93 -5.38 -12.48 1.41
N MET A 94 -6.66 -12.80 1.22
CA MET A 94 -7.39 -12.37 0.03
C MET A 94 -7.56 -10.86 0.09
N SER A 95 -7.45 -10.19 -1.06
CA SER A 95 -7.89 -8.81 -1.18
C SER A 95 -9.42 -8.70 -1.04
N ALA A 96 -9.90 -7.47 -0.85
CA ALA A 96 -11.34 -7.19 -0.84
C ALA A 96 -12.02 -7.66 -2.14
N THR A 97 -11.38 -7.41 -3.28
CA THR A 97 -11.87 -7.81 -4.61
C THR A 97 -11.86 -9.33 -4.75
N GLN A 98 -10.79 -10.04 -4.36
CA GLN A 98 -10.73 -11.51 -4.42
C GLN A 98 -11.79 -12.17 -3.55
N HIS A 99 -11.93 -11.75 -2.30
CA HIS A 99 -12.95 -12.28 -1.40
C HIS A 99 -14.37 -11.98 -1.91
N THR A 100 -14.59 -10.77 -2.43
CA THR A 100 -15.88 -10.39 -3.03
C THR A 100 -16.15 -11.20 -4.30
N SER A 101 -15.14 -11.50 -5.09
CA SER A 101 -15.22 -12.32 -6.29
C SER A 101 -15.75 -13.73 -5.97
N GLU A 102 -15.21 -14.40 -4.95
CA GLU A 102 -15.70 -15.73 -4.54
C GLU A 102 -17.20 -15.70 -4.15
N HIS A 103 -17.62 -14.68 -3.41
CA HIS A 103 -19.03 -14.52 -3.02
C HIS A 103 -19.93 -14.22 -4.23
N VAL A 104 -19.51 -13.29 -5.09
CA VAL A 104 -20.25 -12.93 -6.31
C VAL A 104 -20.38 -14.14 -7.24
N ALA A 105 -19.31 -14.92 -7.45
CA ALA A 105 -19.33 -16.12 -8.27
C ALA A 105 -20.33 -17.16 -7.74
N ALA A 106 -20.29 -17.44 -6.44
CA ALA A 106 -21.21 -18.37 -5.79
C ALA A 106 -22.68 -17.92 -5.92
N GLN A 107 -22.95 -16.62 -5.72
CA GLN A 107 -24.30 -16.06 -5.87
C GLN A 107 -24.77 -16.06 -7.32
N ILE A 108 -23.87 -15.80 -8.28
CA ILE A 108 -24.20 -15.87 -9.70
C ILE A 108 -24.60 -17.30 -10.09
N LYS A 109 -23.80 -18.28 -9.67
CA LYS A 109 -24.08 -19.70 -9.91
C LYS A 109 -25.38 -20.14 -9.25
N GLN A 110 -25.65 -19.70 -8.03
CA GLN A 110 -26.89 -20.02 -7.32
C GLN A 110 -28.13 -19.43 -8.00
N LYS A 111 -28.06 -18.17 -8.44
CA LYS A 111 -29.23 -17.42 -8.92
C LYS A 111 -29.51 -17.64 -10.41
N TRP A 112 -28.47 -17.77 -11.23
CA TRP A 112 -28.60 -17.88 -12.69
C TRP A 112 -28.05 -19.19 -13.26
N GLY A 113 -27.41 -20.05 -12.46
CA GLY A 113 -26.81 -21.30 -12.95
C GLY A 113 -25.56 -21.09 -13.82
N ILE A 114 -24.97 -19.88 -13.78
CA ILE A 114 -23.84 -19.47 -14.61
C ILE A 114 -22.55 -19.62 -13.79
N ASP A 115 -21.54 -20.26 -14.38
CA ASP A 115 -20.18 -20.22 -13.85
C ASP A 115 -19.44 -19.04 -14.49
N ALA A 116 -19.26 -17.97 -13.73
CA ALA A 116 -18.61 -16.75 -14.18
C ALA A 116 -17.47 -16.41 -13.22
N ASP A 117 -16.34 -15.97 -13.77
CA ASP A 117 -15.24 -15.36 -13.01
C ASP A 117 -15.53 -13.85 -12.87
N PRO A 118 -15.91 -13.34 -11.68
CA PRO A 118 -16.29 -11.94 -11.49
C PRO A 118 -15.14 -10.94 -11.64
N GLU A 119 -13.88 -11.39 -11.63
CA GLU A 119 -12.72 -10.54 -11.93
C GLU A 119 -12.51 -10.40 -13.44
N LYS A 120 -12.94 -11.39 -14.23
CA LYS A 120 -12.84 -11.41 -15.70
C LYS A 120 -14.18 -11.24 -16.43
N THR A 121 -15.21 -10.89 -15.68
CA THR A 121 -16.54 -10.56 -16.17
C THR A 121 -16.84 -9.13 -15.76
N PHE A 122 -17.40 -8.34 -16.67
CA PHE A 122 -17.47 -6.89 -16.54
C PHE A 122 -18.89 -6.38 -16.71
N LEU A 123 -19.26 -5.43 -15.85
CA LEU A 123 -20.37 -4.52 -16.10
C LEU A 123 -19.90 -3.44 -17.09
N VAL A 124 -20.51 -3.40 -18.28
CA VAL A 124 -20.07 -2.55 -19.39
C VAL A 124 -21.20 -1.67 -19.92
N THR A 125 -20.83 -0.44 -20.28
CA THR A 125 -21.68 0.48 -21.05
C THR A 125 -21.07 0.71 -22.42
N PHE A 126 -21.76 0.25 -23.46
CA PHE A 126 -21.43 0.50 -24.86
C PHE A 126 -22.22 1.69 -25.37
N ALA A 127 -21.54 2.66 -25.98
CA ALA A 127 -22.14 3.72 -26.78
C ALA A 127 -21.95 3.35 -28.26
N TYR A 128 -23.02 3.21 -29.04
CA TYR A 128 -22.94 2.61 -30.37
C TYR A 128 -23.83 3.27 -31.44
N ASP A 129 -23.52 3.01 -32.71
CA ASP A 129 -24.39 3.35 -33.85
C ASP A 129 -25.32 2.18 -34.19
N LYS A 130 -26.61 2.31 -33.85
CA LYS A 130 -27.61 1.26 -34.13
C LYS A 130 -27.81 0.97 -35.62
N ASN A 131 -27.34 1.83 -36.52
CA ASN A 131 -27.53 1.69 -37.97
C ASN A 131 -26.37 0.93 -38.65
N THR A 132 -25.42 0.41 -37.88
CA THR A 132 -24.25 -0.34 -38.40
C THR A 132 -24.31 -1.79 -37.97
N THR A 133 -23.82 -2.72 -38.80
CA THR A 133 -23.72 -4.15 -38.46
C THR A 133 -22.34 -4.66 -38.89
N PRO A 134 -21.47 -5.14 -37.98
CA PRO A 134 -21.61 -5.05 -36.51
C PRO A 134 -21.74 -3.59 -36.04
N HIS A 135 -22.33 -3.38 -34.87
CA HIS A 135 -22.52 -2.07 -34.30
C HIS A 135 -21.17 -1.42 -33.96
N LYS A 136 -20.82 -0.32 -34.64
CA LYS A 136 -19.65 0.49 -34.26
C LYS A 136 -19.87 1.06 -32.88
N ALA A 137 -19.01 0.72 -31.93
CA ALA A 137 -19.20 1.05 -30.53
C ALA A 137 -17.93 1.58 -29.85
N VAL A 138 -18.13 2.30 -28.75
CA VAL A 138 -17.07 2.69 -27.81
C VAL A 138 -17.51 2.33 -26.40
N ILE A 139 -16.56 1.93 -25.57
CA ILE A 139 -16.81 1.59 -24.17
C ILE A 139 -16.69 2.87 -23.35
N THR A 140 -17.75 3.16 -22.59
CA THR A 140 -17.84 4.38 -21.75
C THR A 140 -17.94 4.05 -20.27
N GLN A 141 -18.15 2.79 -19.93
CA GLN A 141 -17.92 2.21 -18.62
C GLN A 141 -17.45 0.76 -18.78
N LYS A 142 -16.43 0.35 -18.04
CA LYS A 142 -16.03 -1.05 -17.88
C LYS A 142 -15.45 -1.23 -16.48
N ILE A 143 -16.06 -2.12 -15.70
CA ILE A 143 -15.65 -2.44 -14.34
C ILE A 143 -15.94 -3.92 -14.09
N SER A 144 -15.04 -4.63 -13.39
CA SER A 144 -15.25 -6.04 -13.04
C SER A 144 -16.50 -6.19 -12.16
N LEU A 145 -17.16 -7.35 -12.18
CA LEU A 145 -18.30 -7.60 -11.30
C LEU A 145 -17.87 -7.58 -9.82
N ALA A 146 -16.65 -8.04 -9.51
CA ALA A 146 -16.09 -7.99 -8.17
C ALA A 146 -15.91 -6.52 -7.68
N ASP A 147 -15.30 -5.66 -8.49
CA ASP A 147 -15.11 -4.24 -8.12
C ASP A 147 -16.45 -3.50 -8.11
N ALA A 148 -17.36 -3.79 -9.05
CA ALA A 148 -18.70 -3.21 -9.05
C ALA A 148 -19.47 -3.56 -7.76
N ALA A 149 -19.24 -4.75 -7.22
CA ALA A 149 -19.79 -5.21 -5.96
C ALA A 149 -19.14 -4.51 -4.74
N CYS A 150 -17.81 -4.40 -4.69
CA CYS A 150 -17.08 -3.66 -3.65
C CYS A 150 -17.54 -2.19 -3.60
N LEU A 151 -17.61 -1.55 -4.77
CA LEU A 151 -17.93 -0.13 -4.94
C LEU A 151 -19.43 0.16 -4.99
N ASN A 152 -20.27 -0.88 -4.83
CA ASN A 152 -21.71 -0.77 -4.81
C ASN A 152 -22.25 0.06 -6.00
N ILE A 153 -21.85 -0.28 -7.22
CA ILE A 153 -22.21 0.51 -8.42
C ILE A 153 -23.68 0.31 -8.77
N GLN A 154 -24.56 1.20 -8.30
CA GLN A 154 -25.99 1.18 -8.64
C GLN A 154 -26.34 2.08 -9.82
N HIS A 155 -25.58 3.17 -10.06
CA HIS A 155 -25.88 4.07 -11.16
C HIS A 155 -25.61 3.41 -12.52
N THR A 156 -26.35 3.87 -13.52
CA THR A 156 -26.22 3.45 -14.91
C THR A 156 -25.79 4.70 -15.69
N PRO A 157 -24.47 4.96 -15.80
CA PRO A 157 -24.00 6.24 -16.32
C PRO A 157 -24.37 6.37 -17.78
N ARG A 158 -25.26 7.33 -18.06
CA ARG A 158 -25.58 7.71 -19.43
C ARG A 158 -24.34 8.33 -20.08
N PRO A 159 -23.90 7.86 -21.26
CA PRO A 159 -22.75 8.46 -21.92
C PRO A 159 -23.04 9.91 -22.31
N LYS A 160 -22.11 10.82 -21.95
CA LYS A 160 -22.28 12.26 -22.19
C LYS A 160 -22.04 12.62 -23.66
N GLY A 161 -22.77 13.62 -24.14
CA GLY A 161 -22.55 14.24 -25.45
C GLY A 161 -22.89 13.35 -26.65
N MET A 162 -23.71 12.30 -26.48
CA MET A 162 -24.22 11.51 -27.62
C MET A 162 -25.24 12.30 -28.45
N THR A 163 -25.27 12.02 -29.76
CA THR A 163 -26.21 12.63 -30.72
C THR A 163 -27.63 12.11 -30.50
N GLY A 164 -27.75 10.82 -30.18
CA GLY A 164 -28.96 10.17 -29.71
C GLY A 164 -28.82 9.76 -28.25
N LYS A 165 -29.94 9.79 -27.52
CA LYS A 165 -29.96 9.79 -26.06
C LYS A 165 -30.72 8.59 -25.49
N GLN A 166 -30.97 7.58 -26.31
CA GLN A 166 -31.85 6.45 -26.01
C GLN A 166 -31.04 5.26 -25.50
N GLU A 167 -31.50 4.68 -24.40
CA GLU A 167 -31.08 3.35 -23.96
C GLU A 167 -31.60 2.31 -24.94
N ALA A 168 -30.80 1.29 -25.23
CA ALA A 168 -31.23 0.14 -26.01
C ALA A 168 -32.45 -0.51 -25.32
N PRO A 169 -33.49 -0.90 -26.08
CA PRO A 169 -34.62 -1.63 -25.54
C PRO A 169 -34.18 -2.91 -24.82
N LYS A 170 -34.99 -3.38 -23.86
CA LYS A 170 -34.74 -4.65 -23.16
C LYS A 170 -34.59 -5.79 -24.17
N GLY A 171 -33.52 -6.57 -24.04
CA GLY A 171 -33.22 -7.69 -24.95
C GLY A 171 -32.51 -7.29 -26.25
N GLN A 172 -32.08 -6.03 -26.38
CA GLN A 172 -31.23 -5.52 -27.46
C GLN A 172 -29.92 -4.96 -26.91
N PRO A 173 -28.84 -4.90 -27.73
CA PRO A 173 -28.78 -5.32 -29.12
C PRO A 173 -28.58 -6.83 -29.29
N THR A 174 -29.03 -7.33 -30.44
CA THR A 174 -28.83 -8.73 -30.88
C THR A 174 -27.55 -8.89 -31.73
N GLU A 175 -27.07 -7.79 -32.30
CA GLU A 175 -25.88 -7.75 -33.15
C GLU A 175 -24.59 -7.49 -32.35
N PRO A 176 -23.43 -8.00 -32.80
CA PRO A 176 -22.15 -7.76 -32.16
C PRO A 176 -21.75 -6.27 -32.13
N PHE A 177 -20.94 -5.91 -31.13
CA PHE A 177 -20.26 -4.61 -31.08
C PHE A 177 -18.83 -4.72 -31.59
N ASP A 178 -18.46 -3.84 -32.53
CA ASP A 178 -17.07 -3.64 -32.95
C ASP A 178 -16.52 -2.36 -32.28
N ILE A 179 -15.58 -2.55 -31.36
CA ILE A 179 -14.98 -1.48 -30.56
C ILE A 179 -14.02 -0.69 -31.41
N GLN A 180 -14.37 0.57 -31.60
CA GLN A 180 -13.62 1.47 -32.46
C GLN A 180 -12.26 1.85 -31.83
N PRO A 181 -11.20 2.04 -32.63
CA PRO A 181 -9.85 2.37 -32.13
C PRO A 181 -9.77 3.65 -31.28
N ASN A 182 -10.75 4.56 -31.44
CA ASN A 182 -10.84 5.80 -30.66
C ASN A 182 -11.53 5.61 -29.29
N SER A 183 -11.93 4.38 -28.93
CA SER A 183 -12.49 4.05 -27.62
C SER A 183 -11.42 4.20 -26.52
N ARG A 184 -11.66 5.07 -25.54
CA ARG A 184 -10.69 5.44 -24.49
C ARG A 184 -10.63 4.45 -23.30
N HIS A 185 -11.24 3.29 -23.46
CA HIS A 185 -11.36 2.25 -22.41
C HIS A 185 -10.05 1.58 -21.97
N THR A 186 -8.95 1.85 -22.68
CA THR A 186 -7.59 1.42 -22.31
C THR A 186 -6.84 2.45 -21.48
N GLU A 187 -7.41 3.64 -21.27
CA GLU A 187 -6.85 4.68 -20.41
C GLU A 187 -7.18 4.41 -18.94
N LYS A 188 -6.67 5.24 -18.02
CA LYS A 188 -7.02 5.15 -16.59
C LYS A 188 -8.50 5.54 -16.39
N PRO A 189 -9.39 4.64 -15.92
CA PRO A 189 -10.80 4.95 -15.71
C PRO A 189 -11.00 5.93 -14.56
N ASN A 190 -12.21 6.48 -14.44
CA ASN A 190 -12.71 7.04 -13.18
C ASN A 190 -12.92 5.93 -12.13
N TRP A 191 -13.24 6.30 -10.89
CA TRP A 191 -13.42 5.35 -9.79
C TRP A 191 -14.54 4.32 -10.04
N ASP A 192 -15.55 4.66 -10.84
CA ASP A 192 -16.70 3.82 -11.19
C ASP A 192 -16.53 3.07 -12.52
N GLY A 193 -15.29 3.01 -13.03
CA GLY A 193 -14.99 2.40 -14.31
C GLY A 193 -15.42 3.23 -15.53
N THR A 194 -15.84 4.49 -15.35
CA THR A 194 -16.26 5.33 -16.49
C THR A 194 -15.08 5.94 -17.24
N PHE A 195 -15.27 6.11 -18.56
CA PHE A 195 -14.33 6.73 -19.47
C PHE A 195 -14.97 7.91 -20.19
N PRO A 196 -14.19 8.96 -20.51
CA PRO A 196 -14.66 10.01 -21.40
C PRO A 196 -14.97 9.43 -22.79
N ARG A 197 -16.16 9.74 -23.33
CA ARG A 197 -16.51 9.38 -24.70
C ARG A 197 -15.59 10.14 -25.69
N PRO A 198 -15.10 9.50 -26.77
CA PRO A 198 -14.42 10.23 -27.83
C PRO A 198 -15.35 11.25 -28.50
N LEU A 199 -14.79 12.37 -28.96
CA LEU A 199 -15.54 13.47 -29.59
C LEU A 199 -15.95 13.17 -31.04
N VAL A 200 -15.42 12.10 -31.63
CA VAL A 200 -15.65 11.70 -33.02
C VAL A 200 -16.44 10.39 -33.08
N GLY A 201 -17.27 10.24 -34.12
CA GLY A 201 -18.14 9.08 -34.33
C GLY A 201 -19.61 9.37 -34.00
N ASN A 202 -20.52 8.74 -34.75
CA ASN A 202 -21.95 8.79 -34.52
C ASN A 202 -22.34 7.68 -33.55
N PHE A 203 -22.72 8.02 -32.33
CA PHE A 203 -23.23 7.06 -31.35
C PHE A 203 -24.59 7.56 -30.87
N ASN A 204 -25.64 6.89 -31.31
CA ASN A 204 -27.02 7.34 -31.15
C ASN A 204 -27.81 6.53 -30.11
N THR A 205 -27.24 5.42 -29.65
CA THR A 205 -27.86 4.49 -28.69
C THR A 205 -26.79 4.00 -27.72
N TYR A 206 -27.20 3.64 -26.49
CA TYR A 206 -26.30 3.01 -25.53
C TYR A 206 -26.91 1.75 -24.94
N TYR A 207 -26.07 0.78 -24.60
CA TYR A 207 -26.47 -0.49 -24.00
C TYR A 207 -25.66 -0.76 -22.74
N HIS A 208 -26.33 -1.27 -21.71
CA HIS A 208 -25.72 -1.73 -20.48
C HIS A 208 -25.83 -3.24 -20.42
N GLY A 209 -24.70 -3.92 -20.27
CA GLY A 209 -24.65 -5.37 -20.25
C GLY A 209 -23.57 -5.89 -19.31
N ILE A 210 -23.62 -7.19 -19.09
CA ILE A 210 -22.55 -7.94 -18.45
C ILE A 210 -21.86 -8.77 -19.53
N VAL A 211 -20.55 -8.64 -19.64
CA VAL A 211 -19.76 -9.29 -20.68
C VAL A 211 -18.45 -9.86 -20.16
N THR A 212 -17.93 -10.89 -20.79
CA THR A 212 -16.53 -11.35 -20.66
C THR A 212 -15.62 -10.58 -21.62
N GLU A 213 -14.29 -10.74 -21.48
CA GLU A 213 -13.34 -10.20 -22.45
C GLU A 213 -13.59 -10.75 -23.87
N PRO A 214 -13.28 -9.99 -24.93
CA PRO A 214 -13.40 -10.49 -26.29
C PRO A 214 -12.44 -11.67 -26.52
N SER A 215 -12.78 -12.51 -27.51
CA SER A 215 -11.91 -13.63 -27.90
C SER A 215 -10.57 -13.11 -28.41
N PRO A 216 -9.44 -13.80 -28.16
CA PRO A 216 -8.16 -13.48 -28.77
C PRO A 216 -8.21 -13.37 -30.31
N ASP A 217 -9.09 -14.15 -30.96
CA ASP A 217 -9.27 -14.14 -32.42
C ASP A 217 -10.04 -12.91 -32.93
N ALA A 218 -10.74 -12.21 -32.04
CA ALA A 218 -11.55 -11.03 -32.36
C ALA A 218 -11.45 -9.98 -31.24
N PRO A 219 -10.25 -9.41 -30.98
CA PRO A 219 -9.94 -8.67 -29.76
C PRO A 219 -10.68 -7.33 -29.64
N THR A 220 -11.34 -6.87 -30.70
CA THR A 220 -12.17 -5.66 -30.69
C THR A 220 -13.67 -5.95 -30.76
N THR A 221 -14.08 -7.22 -30.89
CA THR A 221 -15.49 -7.57 -31.14
C THR A 221 -16.13 -8.27 -29.94
N TYR A 222 -17.20 -7.68 -29.40
CA TYR A 222 -18.06 -8.31 -28.41
C TYR A 222 -19.28 -8.90 -29.12
N GLY A 223 -19.21 -10.20 -29.43
CA GLY A 223 -20.33 -10.95 -30.00
C GLY A 223 -21.24 -11.56 -28.94
N ALA A 224 -22.32 -12.22 -29.38
CA ALA A 224 -23.31 -12.86 -28.50
C ALA A 224 -22.69 -13.82 -27.46
N GLY A 225 -21.62 -14.53 -27.81
CA GLY A 225 -20.91 -15.44 -26.91
C GLY A 225 -20.19 -14.76 -25.74
N GLN A 226 -19.95 -13.45 -25.80
CA GLN A 226 -19.37 -12.68 -24.69
C GLN A 226 -20.42 -12.07 -23.79
N HIS A 227 -21.71 -12.09 -24.17
CA HIS A 227 -22.77 -11.56 -23.33
C HIS A 227 -23.21 -12.59 -22.30
N VAL A 228 -22.99 -12.27 -21.03
CA VAL A 228 -23.43 -13.11 -19.92
C VAL A 228 -24.91 -12.80 -19.64
N GLN A 229 -25.74 -13.85 -19.54
CA GLN A 229 -27.20 -13.75 -19.41
C GLN A 229 -27.64 -13.37 -17.98
N ILE A 230 -27.08 -12.27 -17.47
CA ILE A 230 -27.38 -11.68 -16.17
C ILE A 230 -27.89 -10.25 -16.44
N PRO A 231 -29.16 -9.94 -16.14
CA PRO A 231 -29.65 -8.57 -16.26
C PRO A 231 -28.85 -7.63 -15.34
N PRO A 232 -28.28 -6.51 -15.83
CA PRO A 232 -27.50 -5.61 -14.99
C PRO A 232 -28.27 -5.09 -13.78
N ALA A 233 -29.59 -4.84 -13.91
CA ALA A 233 -30.43 -4.43 -12.80
C ALA A 233 -30.53 -5.49 -11.69
N ASP A 234 -30.60 -6.77 -12.06
CA ASP A 234 -30.69 -7.86 -11.09
C ASP A 234 -29.36 -8.13 -10.39
N PHE A 235 -28.24 -7.94 -11.10
CA PHE A 235 -26.90 -7.93 -10.52
C PHE A 235 -26.75 -6.78 -9.50
N LYS A 236 -27.12 -5.56 -9.89
CA LYS A 236 -27.07 -4.39 -9.00
C LYS A 236 -27.93 -4.57 -7.75
N LYS A 237 -29.12 -5.13 -7.90
CA LYS A 237 -29.99 -5.51 -6.78
C LYS A 237 -29.31 -6.55 -5.87
N MET A 238 -28.68 -7.58 -6.44
CA MET A 238 -27.92 -8.57 -5.67
C MET A 238 -26.80 -7.90 -4.86
N VAL A 239 -26.08 -6.97 -5.47
CA VAL A 239 -25.02 -6.19 -4.79
C VAL A 239 -25.59 -5.39 -3.62
N TRP A 240 -26.70 -4.68 -3.85
CA TRP A 240 -27.38 -3.89 -2.82
C TRP A 240 -27.84 -4.75 -1.65
N ASP A 241 -28.46 -5.89 -1.94
CA ASP A 241 -29.03 -6.78 -0.94
C ASP A 241 -27.94 -7.47 -0.09
N HIS A 242 -26.76 -7.74 -0.65
CA HIS A 242 -25.69 -8.48 0.04
C HIS A 242 -24.75 -7.60 0.88
N ALA A 243 -24.47 -6.37 0.45
CA ALA A 243 -23.58 -5.43 1.17
C ALA A 243 -22.20 -6.05 1.57
N TYR A 244 -21.35 -6.32 0.57
CA TYR A 244 -20.12 -7.13 0.67
C TYR A 244 -19.06 -6.72 1.69
N LYS A 245 -19.10 -5.47 2.21
CA LYS A 245 -18.16 -5.06 3.27
C LYS A 245 -18.25 -5.94 4.50
N LYS A 246 -19.47 -6.27 4.96
CA LYS A 246 -19.66 -7.03 6.20
C LYS A 246 -19.07 -8.45 6.13
N PRO A 247 -19.31 -9.24 5.07
CA PRO A 247 -18.61 -10.49 4.84
C PRO A 247 -17.08 -10.35 4.88
N TYR A 248 -16.52 -9.32 4.24
CA TYR A 248 -15.06 -9.14 4.24
C TYR A 248 -14.50 -8.75 5.62
N ASP A 249 -15.20 -7.89 6.38
CA ASP A 249 -14.83 -7.60 7.78
C ASP A 249 -14.83 -8.88 8.65
N GLN A 250 -15.82 -9.76 8.44
CA GLN A 250 -15.90 -11.05 9.12
C GLN A 250 -14.75 -11.98 8.73
N TYR A 251 -14.41 -12.04 7.43
CA TYR A 251 -13.25 -12.76 6.93
C TYR A 251 -11.96 -12.29 7.58
N LEU A 252 -11.70 -10.98 7.63
CA LEU A 252 -10.50 -10.44 8.27
C LEU A 252 -10.45 -10.78 9.76
N ASN A 253 -11.57 -10.69 10.47
CA ASN A 253 -11.64 -11.07 11.88
C ASN A 253 -11.37 -12.56 12.11
N PHE A 254 -11.88 -13.42 11.24
CA PHE A 254 -11.62 -14.86 11.29
C PHE A 254 -10.15 -15.19 10.96
N LYS A 255 -9.60 -14.57 9.93
CA LYS A 255 -8.20 -14.78 9.50
C LYS A 255 -7.20 -14.32 10.52
N TRP A 256 -7.45 -13.20 11.19
CA TRP A 256 -6.64 -12.77 12.34
C TRP A 256 -7.01 -13.58 13.60
N SER A 257 -6.68 -14.87 13.57
CA SER A 257 -6.74 -15.79 14.71
C SER A 257 -5.49 -15.66 15.60
N PRO A 258 -5.50 -16.16 16.86
CA PRO A 258 -4.29 -16.20 17.69
C PRO A 258 -3.09 -16.84 16.98
N GLU A 259 -3.28 -18.00 16.34
CA GLU A 259 -2.22 -18.70 15.59
C GLU A 259 -1.66 -17.84 14.44
N THR A 260 -2.53 -17.13 13.72
CA THR A 260 -2.10 -16.27 12.62
C THR A 260 -1.33 -15.05 13.12
N ARG A 261 -1.69 -14.47 14.28
CA ARG A 261 -0.92 -13.38 14.89
C ARG A 261 0.48 -13.84 15.28
N GLU A 262 0.58 -14.97 16.00
CA GLU A 262 1.86 -15.55 16.41
C GLU A 262 2.73 -15.89 15.19
N SER A 263 2.13 -16.52 14.18
CA SER A 263 2.83 -16.86 12.93
C SER A 263 3.32 -15.60 12.21
N TYR A 264 2.50 -14.55 12.13
CA TYR A 264 2.88 -13.29 11.48
C TYR A 264 4.06 -12.62 12.21
N THR A 265 4.03 -12.56 13.54
CA THR A 265 5.14 -12.03 14.34
C THR A 265 6.43 -12.81 14.10
N ALA A 266 6.38 -14.14 14.12
CA ALA A 266 7.54 -14.99 13.84
C ALA A 266 8.07 -14.78 12.41
N LEU A 267 7.18 -14.72 11.42
CA LEU A 267 7.53 -14.47 10.03
C LEU A 267 8.17 -13.09 9.83
N ALA A 268 7.70 -12.05 10.54
CA ALA A 268 8.30 -10.73 10.50
C ALA A 268 9.73 -10.72 11.08
N LYS A 269 9.97 -11.45 12.18
CA LYS A 269 11.34 -11.66 12.72
C LYS A 269 12.25 -12.37 11.74
N ILE A 270 11.76 -13.47 11.13
CA ILE A 270 12.51 -14.24 10.13
C ILE A 270 12.84 -13.36 8.93
N SER A 271 11.87 -12.60 8.42
CA SER A 271 12.06 -11.65 7.32
C SER A 271 13.14 -10.61 7.64
N TYR A 272 13.08 -10.00 8.82
CA TYR A 272 14.06 -9.02 9.28
C TYR A 272 15.47 -9.61 9.40
N LEU A 273 15.60 -10.78 10.02
CA LEU A 273 16.88 -11.47 10.15
C LEU A 273 17.47 -11.88 8.80
N ASN A 274 16.65 -12.42 7.90
CA ASN A 274 17.09 -12.81 6.57
C ASN A 274 17.58 -11.60 5.78
N ALA A 275 16.90 -10.46 5.91
CA ALA A 275 17.34 -9.19 5.33
C ALA A 275 18.68 -8.73 5.92
N ALA A 276 18.84 -8.77 7.25
CA ALA A 276 20.11 -8.42 7.90
C ALA A 276 21.27 -9.32 7.46
N HIS A 277 21.02 -10.62 7.33
CA HIS A 277 21.99 -11.61 6.83
C HIS A 277 22.41 -11.31 5.39
N ALA A 278 21.45 -11.13 4.49
CA ALA A 278 21.71 -10.79 3.10
C ALA A 278 22.47 -9.47 2.98
N GLN A 279 22.02 -8.41 3.68
CA GLN A 279 22.66 -7.11 3.62
C GLN A 279 24.07 -7.10 4.21
N HIS A 280 24.34 -7.89 5.26
CA HIS A 280 25.68 -8.05 5.83
C HIS A 280 26.61 -8.81 4.86
N HIS A 281 26.12 -9.91 4.28
CA HIS A 281 26.83 -10.65 3.25
C HIS A 281 27.18 -9.78 2.03
N GLU A 282 26.27 -8.89 1.64
CA GLU A 282 26.48 -7.91 0.56
C GLU A 282 27.30 -6.68 1.00
N ARG A 283 27.74 -6.58 2.26
CA ARG A 283 28.46 -5.42 2.82
C ARG A 283 27.69 -4.09 2.78
N SER A 284 26.36 -4.13 2.70
CA SER A 284 25.49 -2.95 2.86
C SER A 284 25.04 -2.73 4.32
N LEU A 285 25.23 -3.74 5.19
CA LEU A 285 25.09 -3.66 6.63
C LEU A 285 26.43 -4.05 7.26
N ASP A 286 26.93 -3.26 8.20
CA ASP A 286 28.19 -3.57 8.90
C ASP A 286 27.97 -4.53 10.09
N GLU A 287 29.07 -4.99 10.70
CA GLU A 287 29.03 -5.99 11.77
C GLU A 287 28.29 -5.50 13.01
N GLU A 288 28.42 -4.23 13.38
CA GLU A 288 27.69 -3.65 14.51
C GLU A 288 26.18 -3.59 14.22
N GLY A 289 25.79 -3.20 12.99
CA GLY A 289 24.40 -3.28 12.55
C GLY A 289 23.87 -4.70 12.52
N ARG A 290 24.68 -5.69 12.08
CA ARG A 290 24.32 -7.10 12.16
C ARG A 290 24.07 -7.53 13.62
N LYS A 291 24.95 -7.16 14.56
CA LYS A 291 24.82 -7.44 16.00
C LYS A 291 23.55 -6.82 16.61
N ILE A 292 23.24 -5.56 16.28
CA ILE A 292 21.99 -4.90 16.70
C ILE A 292 20.78 -5.67 16.15
N ALA A 293 20.81 -6.06 14.87
CA ALA A 293 19.72 -6.80 14.25
C ALA A 293 19.48 -8.18 14.90
N MET A 294 20.54 -8.92 15.23
CA MET A 294 20.43 -10.20 15.94
C MET A 294 19.83 -10.02 17.34
N SER A 295 20.35 -9.06 18.10
CA SER A 295 19.94 -8.83 19.49
C SER A 295 18.48 -8.37 19.57
N LEU A 296 18.03 -7.56 18.62
CA LEU A 296 16.64 -7.09 18.53
C LEU A 296 15.60 -8.22 18.46
N VAL A 297 15.93 -9.34 17.80
CA VAL A 297 15.04 -10.49 17.70
C VAL A 297 15.30 -11.54 18.79
N GLY A 298 16.20 -11.26 19.74
CA GLY A 298 16.56 -12.14 20.85
C GLY A 298 17.57 -13.23 20.51
N VAL A 299 18.26 -13.13 19.37
CA VAL A 299 19.41 -14.00 19.05
C VAL A 299 20.68 -13.33 19.58
N PRO A 300 21.55 -14.04 20.32
CA PRO A 300 22.79 -13.46 20.84
C PRO A 300 23.63 -12.76 19.77
N ALA A 301 24.16 -11.57 20.07
CA ALA A 301 24.92 -10.75 19.12
C ALA A 301 26.12 -11.48 18.47
N ASN A 302 26.72 -12.45 19.19
CA ASN A 302 27.85 -13.24 18.73
C ASN A 302 27.47 -14.43 17.83
N GLN A 303 26.18 -14.74 17.67
CA GLN A 303 25.68 -15.77 16.76
C GLN A 303 25.39 -15.20 15.37
N THR A 304 25.24 -16.09 14.39
CA THR A 304 24.90 -15.76 13.00
C THR A 304 23.46 -16.13 12.66
N TYR A 305 22.95 -15.66 11.52
CA TYR A 305 21.62 -16.06 11.02
C TYR A 305 21.46 -17.58 10.84
N LEU A 306 22.55 -18.27 10.50
CA LEU A 306 22.54 -19.72 10.33
C LEU A 306 22.41 -20.47 11.66
N ASP A 307 22.81 -19.84 12.77
CA ASP A 307 22.69 -20.39 14.12
C ASP A 307 21.33 -20.07 14.77
N ALA A 308 20.55 -19.17 14.17
CA ALA A 308 19.25 -18.77 14.70
C ALA A 308 18.25 -19.94 14.64
N GLY A 309 17.90 -20.47 15.82
CA GLY A 309 16.88 -21.49 15.98
C GLY A 309 15.47 -20.92 15.99
N LEU A 310 14.50 -21.67 15.45
CA LEU A 310 13.10 -21.28 15.39
C LEU A 310 12.53 -21.01 16.79
N GLU A 311 12.91 -21.82 17.77
CA GLU A 311 12.51 -21.69 19.18
C GLU A 311 12.88 -20.32 19.76
N THR A 312 13.97 -19.71 19.30
CA THR A 312 14.38 -18.36 19.72
C THR A 312 13.47 -17.28 19.15
N LEU A 313 12.89 -17.49 17.96
CA LEU A 313 12.06 -16.48 17.30
C LEU A 313 10.59 -16.53 17.76
N VAL A 314 10.12 -17.71 18.19
CA VAL A 314 8.74 -17.92 18.66
C VAL A 314 8.56 -17.78 20.16
N LYS A 315 9.64 -17.79 20.96
CA LYS A 315 9.55 -17.54 22.41
C LYS A 315 9.13 -16.09 22.71
N PRO A 316 8.56 -15.82 23.90
CA PRO A 316 8.29 -14.46 24.36
C PRO A 316 9.53 -13.57 24.27
N HIS A 317 9.35 -12.37 23.74
CA HIS A 317 10.44 -11.41 23.55
C HIS A 317 11.05 -10.99 24.88
N THR A 318 12.37 -10.93 24.92
CA THR A 318 13.13 -10.38 26.03
C THR A 318 13.89 -9.16 25.50
N PRO A 319 13.55 -7.94 25.93
CA PRO A 319 14.23 -6.74 25.47
C PRO A 319 15.72 -6.75 25.83
N ASP A 320 16.57 -6.34 24.89
CA ASP A 320 17.96 -6.02 25.20
C ASP A 320 18.03 -4.63 25.82
N ALA A 321 18.62 -4.53 27.01
CA ALA A 321 18.72 -3.27 27.74
C ALA A 321 19.63 -2.24 27.05
N SER A 322 20.54 -2.67 26.15
CA SER A 322 21.33 -1.75 25.34
C SER A 322 20.57 -1.19 24.15
N LEU A 323 19.38 -1.72 23.83
CA LEU A 323 18.62 -1.32 22.66
C LEU A 323 17.38 -0.53 23.03
N GLU A 324 17.10 0.51 22.25
CA GLU A 324 15.82 1.21 22.28
C GLU A 324 15.19 1.21 20.91
N THR A 325 13.99 0.60 20.82
CA THR A 325 13.19 0.58 19.60
C THR A 325 12.04 1.56 19.66
N LYS A 326 11.86 2.32 18.58
CA LYS A 326 10.77 3.25 18.40
C LYS A 326 10.11 3.06 17.05
N PHE A 327 8.78 3.09 17.02
CA PHE A 327 8.05 3.15 15.75
C PHE A 327 8.04 4.56 15.22
N LEU A 328 8.39 4.71 13.94
CA LEU A 328 8.47 6.00 13.29
C LEU A 328 7.12 6.71 13.33
N SER A 329 7.17 8.00 13.57
CA SER A 329 6.08 8.92 13.37
C SER A 329 6.54 10.10 12.53
N PHE A 330 5.63 10.61 11.72
CA PHE A 330 5.83 11.74 10.84
C PHE A 330 4.81 12.81 11.18
N ASN A 331 5.26 13.88 11.82
CA ASN A 331 4.47 15.03 12.22
C ASN A 331 3.15 14.65 12.92
N GLY A 332 3.26 13.72 13.89
CA GLY A 332 2.14 13.20 14.68
C GLY A 332 1.34 12.06 14.03
N PHE A 333 1.65 11.64 12.80
CA PHE A 333 1.09 10.42 12.21
C PHE A 333 2.00 9.23 12.50
N HIS A 334 1.43 8.08 12.84
CA HIS A 334 2.22 6.91 13.24
C HIS A 334 2.35 5.92 12.08
N SER A 335 3.57 5.42 11.87
CA SER A 335 3.79 4.37 10.89
C SER A 335 3.13 3.06 11.32
N THR A 336 2.70 2.27 10.34
CA THR A 336 2.16 0.92 10.52
C THR A 336 3.24 -0.11 10.82
N ASP A 337 4.44 0.08 10.30
CA ASP A 337 5.45 -0.99 10.20
C ASP A 337 6.89 -0.48 10.14
N ILE A 338 7.13 0.82 9.88
CA ILE A 338 8.47 1.41 9.98
C ILE A 338 8.81 1.64 11.44
N PHE A 339 9.93 1.06 11.88
CA PHE A 339 10.54 1.33 13.17
C PHE A 339 12.05 1.50 13.03
N TYR A 340 12.66 2.08 14.05
CA TYR A 340 14.10 2.15 14.18
C TYR A 340 14.53 1.69 15.56
N THR A 341 15.71 1.08 15.63
CA THR A 341 16.34 0.60 16.86
C THR A 341 17.68 1.29 16.99
N ARG A 342 17.94 1.92 18.14
CA ARG A 342 19.24 2.49 18.47
C ARG A 342 19.92 1.71 19.58
N ASP A 343 21.23 1.51 19.46
CA ASP A 343 22.05 1.18 20.63
C ASP A 343 22.20 2.44 21.49
N VAL A 344 21.81 2.38 22.75
CA VAL A 344 21.81 3.55 23.64
C VAL A 344 23.22 3.99 24.04
N ASN A 345 24.20 3.10 23.93
CA ASN A 345 25.60 3.38 24.26
C ASN A 345 26.34 4.00 23.08
N THR A 346 26.14 3.48 21.86
CA THR A 346 26.86 3.96 20.66
C THR A 346 26.06 4.99 19.85
N GLN A 347 24.76 5.13 20.10
CA GLN A 347 23.79 5.91 19.30
C GLN A 347 23.53 5.39 17.88
N LYS A 348 24.26 4.35 17.46
CA LYS A 348 24.05 3.72 16.16
C LYS A 348 22.62 3.26 16.01
N THR A 349 22.00 3.65 14.91
CA THR A 349 20.58 3.51 14.66
C THR A 349 20.36 2.70 13.39
N LEU A 350 19.53 1.65 13.50
CA LEU A 350 19.03 0.89 12.37
C LEU A 350 17.58 1.27 12.10
N LEU A 351 17.30 1.79 10.91
CA LEU A 351 15.95 2.00 10.40
C LEU A 351 15.52 0.79 9.58
N TYR A 352 14.35 0.25 9.88
CA TYR A 352 13.73 -0.83 9.12
C TYR A 352 12.53 -0.32 8.33
N ILE A 353 12.58 -0.43 6.99
CA ILE A 353 11.50 -0.09 6.06
C ILE A 353 11.10 -1.37 5.31
N PRO A 354 10.09 -2.12 5.80
CA PRO A 354 9.64 -3.37 5.18
C PRO A 354 9.28 -3.21 3.70
N GLY A 355 9.35 -4.30 2.92
CA GLY A 355 8.89 -4.32 1.53
C GLY A 355 9.88 -3.78 0.49
N ASN A 356 11.13 -3.56 0.89
CA ASN A 356 12.27 -3.29 -0.01
C ASN A 356 13.22 -4.49 0.00
N SER A 357 14.05 -4.66 -1.03
CA SER A 357 15.04 -5.74 -1.06
C SER A 357 16.20 -5.54 -0.08
N SER A 358 16.55 -4.29 0.23
CA SER A 358 17.46 -3.89 1.32
C SER A 358 16.71 -3.00 2.31
N PRO A 359 15.91 -3.58 3.21
CA PRO A 359 15.01 -2.82 4.08
C PRO A 359 15.69 -2.20 5.30
N ILE A 360 16.93 -2.59 5.65
CA ILE A 360 17.65 -2.09 6.84
C ILE A 360 18.65 -1.01 6.42
N HIS A 361 18.59 0.15 7.07
CA HIS A 361 19.49 1.29 6.84
C HIS A 361 20.20 1.68 8.14
N SER A 362 21.52 1.80 8.11
CA SER A 362 22.33 2.17 9.27
C SER A 362 22.67 3.66 9.29
N PHE A 363 22.65 4.25 10.48
CA PHE A 363 22.99 5.64 10.73
C PHE A 363 23.75 5.80 12.05
N ASP A 364 24.54 6.85 12.17
CA ASP A 364 25.26 7.16 13.41
C ASP A 364 24.33 7.69 14.52
N SER A 365 23.15 8.22 14.15
CA SER A 365 22.18 8.74 15.11
C SER A 365 20.76 8.83 14.52
N PRO A 366 19.71 8.99 15.36
CA PRO A 366 18.36 9.28 14.89
C PRO A 366 18.25 10.59 14.09
N GLN A 367 19.07 11.60 14.41
CA GLN A 367 19.08 12.86 13.67
C GLN A 367 19.57 12.66 12.22
N ALA A 368 20.65 11.88 12.04
CA ALA A 368 21.16 11.54 10.72
C ALA A 368 20.14 10.72 9.90
N MET A 369 19.47 9.78 10.55
CA MET A 369 18.36 9.01 9.96
C MET A 369 17.21 9.92 9.50
N ASN A 370 16.77 10.84 10.35
CA ASN A 370 15.67 11.77 10.05
C ASN A 370 16.02 12.72 8.89
N LYS A 371 17.25 13.24 8.86
CA LYS A 371 17.76 14.05 7.75
C LYS A 371 17.79 13.25 6.45
N TRP A 372 18.24 11.99 6.50
CA TRP A 372 18.23 11.10 5.35
C TRP A 372 16.80 10.84 4.84
N LEU A 373 15.86 10.54 5.74
CA LEU A 373 14.44 10.35 5.39
C LEU A 373 13.87 11.58 4.71
N ALA A 374 14.12 12.78 5.26
CA ALA A 374 13.71 14.03 4.64
C ALA A 374 14.22 14.16 3.20
N THR A 375 15.50 13.84 2.99
CA THR A 375 16.13 13.89 1.67
C THR A 375 15.48 12.90 0.70
N GLN A 376 15.10 11.71 1.16
CA GLN A 376 14.39 10.74 0.32
C GLN A 376 13.00 11.22 -0.11
N LEU A 377 12.30 11.97 0.75
CA LEU A 377 10.94 12.45 0.46
C LEU A 377 10.90 13.58 -0.58
N ILE A 378 12.04 14.12 -1.02
CA ILE A 378 12.10 15.04 -2.16
C ILE A 378 11.60 14.34 -3.43
N ASP A 379 11.99 13.07 -3.62
CA ASP A 379 11.59 12.23 -4.74
C ASP A 379 10.10 11.82 -4.63
N GLU A 380 9.38 11.87 -5.75
CA GLU A 380 7.94 11.62 -5.76
C GLU A 380 7.58 10.14 -5.58
N ASP A 381 8.37 9.23 -6.13
CA ASP A 381 8.13 7.80 -6.03
C ASP A 381 8.45 7.31 -4.60
N LYS A 382 9.52 7.84 -4.00
CA LYS A 382 9.86 7.59 -2.59
C LYS A 382 8.82 8.16 -1.64
N ALA A 383 8.31 9.37 -1.88
CA ALA A 383 7.23 9.92 -1.09
C ALA A 383 5.93 9.09 -1.20
N ALA A 384 5.61 8.61 -2.41
CA ALA A 384 4.46 7.74 -2.64
C ALA A 384 4.62 6.38 -1.95
N ALA A 385 5.83 5.80 -1.94
CA ALA A 385 6.13 4.58 -1.21
C ALA A 385 6.08 4.80 0.31
N PHE A 386 6.67 5.87 0.83
CA PHE A 386 6.66 6.22 2.25
C PHE A 386 5.23 6.32 2.81
N LYS A 387 4.33 6.95 2.05
CA LYS A 387 2.91 7.05 2.39
C LYS A 387 2.24 5.70 2.65
N LYS A 388 2.67 4.62 2.00
CA LYS A 388 2.06 3.27 2.15
C LYS A 388 2.28 2.68 3.54
N HIS A 389 3.27 3.18 4.27
CA HIS A 389 3.59 2.77 5.65
C HIS A 389 2.81 3.54 6.71
N PHE A 390 1.72 4.21 6.33
CA PHE A 390 0.82 4.94 7.23
C PHE A 390 -0.62 4.50 7.00
N SER A 391 -1.43 4.58 8.05
CA SER A 391 -2.80 4.06 7.97
C SER A 391 -3.65 4.85 6.96
N PRO A 392 -4.41 4.18 6.09
CA PRO A 392 -5.29 4.83 5.13
C PRO A 392 -6.26 5.84 5.77
N LYS A 393 -6.71 5.56 7.00
CA LYS A 393 -7.62 6.43 7.76
C LYS A 393 -7.05 7.84 7.98
N ASP A 394 -5.72 7.97 8.01
CA ASP A 394 -5.02 9.22 8.28
C ASP A 394 -4.76 10.03 7.00
N ALA A 395 -4.97 9.44 5.82
CA ALA A 395 -4.64 10.05 4.53
C ALA A 395 -5.45 11.32 4.22
N SER A 396 -6.77 11.29 4.41
CA SER A 396 -7.66 12.38 4.02
C SER A 396 -7.76 13.48 5.06
N SER A 397 -7.73 14.74 4.62
CA SER A 397 -8.06 15.89 5.47
C SER A 397 -9.53 15.92 5.86
N SER A 398 -9.80 16.46 7.04
CA SER A 398 -11.13 16.90 7.47
C SER A 398 -11.20 18.43 7.41
N LEU A 399 -12.40 19.00 7.59
CA LEU A 399 -12.63 20.46 7.65
C LEU A 399 -11.71 21.16 8.67
N PHE A 400 -11.37 20.49 9.77
CA PHE A 400 -10.65 21.09 10.90
C PHE A 400 -9.21 20.57 11.09
N LYS A 401 -8.80 19.54 10.33
CA LYS A 401 -7.46 18.93 10.47
C LYS A 401 -6.94 18.44 9.12
N LYS A 402 -5.74 18.89 8.74
CA LYS A 402 -5.01 18.36 7.57
C LYS A 402 -4.63 16.90 7.81
N GLY A 403 -4.96 16.03 6.85
CA GLY A 403 -4.56 14.63 6.84
C GLY A 403 -3.09 14.46 6.44
N PHE A 404 -2.61 13.22 6.49
CA PHE A 404 -1.24 12.84 6.16
C PHE A 404 -0.85 13.32 4.76
N ASP A 405 -1.69 13.12 3.74
CA ASP A 405 -1.38 13.51 2.36
C ASP A 405 -1.06 15.00 2.24
N ALA A 406 -1.95 15.84 2.81
CA ALA A 406 -1.79 17.28 2.76
C ALA A 406 -0.58 17.72 3.58
N ARG A 407 -0.26 17.03 4.69
CA ARG A 407 0.87 17.39 5.53
C ARG A 407 2.21 16.99 4.90
N LEU A 408 2.29 15.79 4.34
CA LEU A 408 3.44 15.32 3.59
C LEU A 408 3.75 16.28 2.45
N GLU A 409 2.75 16.65 1.65
CA GLU A 409 2.96 17.56 0.52
C GLU A 409 3.43 18.96 0.96
N LEU A 410 2.87 19.50 2.05
CA LEU A 410 3.37 20.77 2.61
C LEU A 410 4.84 20.68 2.99
N ILE A 411 5.24 19.65 3.73
CA ILE A 411 6.64 19.47 4.14
C ILE A 411 7.53 19.27 2.91
N ARG A 412 7.07 18.49 1.92
CA ARG A 412 7.77 18.26 0.65
C ARG A 412 8.03 19.54 -0.12
N GLN A 413 7.05 20.44 -0.18
CA GLN A 413 7.21 21.74 -0.84
C GLN A 413 8.34 22.57 -0.20
N HIS A 414 8.48 22.51 1.14
CA HIS A 414 9.53 23.23 1.85
C HIS A 414 10.91 22.59 1.63
N ILE A 415 11.02 21.26 1.75
CA ILE A 415 12.33 20.57 1.63
C ILE A 415 12.85 20.47 0.19
N LYS A 416 11.99 20.71 -0.83
CA LYS A 416 12.38 20.76 -2.24
C LYS A 416 13.19 22.02 -2.59
N GLU A 417 13.12 23.06 -1.77
CA GLU A 417 13.90 24.27 -2.02
C GLU A 417 15.41 23.98 -1.89
N PRO A 418 16.26 24.48 -2.82
CA PRO A 418 17.70 24.24 -2.76
C PRO A 418 18.30 24.67 -1.41
N GLY A 419 19.00 23.75 -0.74
CA GLY A 419 19.62 23.98 0.57
C GLY A 419 18.66 23.96 1.77
N ALA A 420 17.36 23.73 1.56
CA ALA A 420 16.38 23.75 2.64
C ALA A 420 16.60 22.66 3.69
N VAL A 421 17.05 21.46 3.29
CA VAL A 421 17.32 20.36 4.23
C VAL A 421 18.40 20.76 5.25
N ASP A 422 19.51 21.33 4.79
CA ASP A 422 20.59 21.78 5.69
C ASP A 422 20.20 23.03 6.48
N PHE A 423 19.35 23.90 5.92
CA PHE A 423 18.79 25.03 6.65
C PHE A 423 17.90 24.57 7.82
N LEU A 424 17.00 23.62 7.57
CA LEU A 424 16.08 23.06 8.56
C LEU A 424 16.81 22.25 9.64
N GLU A 425 17.95 21.63 9.30
CA GLU A 425 18.82 20.97 10.29
C GLU A 425 19.28 21.94 11.37
N ARG A 426 19.71 23.15 10.98
CA ARG A 426 20.13 24.20 11.93
C ARG A 426 18.99 24.71 12.82
N GLN A 427 17.74 24.40 12.47
CA GLN A 427 16.55 24.74 13.25
C GLN A 427 16.06 23.56 14.12
N GLY A 428 16.83 22.46 14.21
CA GLY A 428 16.45 21.27 14.98
C GLY A 428 15.34 20.44 14.34
N PHE A 429 14.99 20.70 13.07
CA PHE A 429 13.82 20.09 12.43
C PHE A 429 13.94 18.56 12.26
N TRP A 430 15.19 18.07 12.22
CA TRP A 430 15.53 16.64 12.09
C TRP A 430 15.85 15.97 13.43
N GLU A 431 15.81 16.69 14.55
CA GLU A 431 15.91 16.07 15.87
C GLU A 431 14.68 15.20 16.17
N GLU A 432 14.82 14.22 17.05
CA GLU A 432 13.64 13.46 17.54
C GLU A 432 12.65 14.41 18.22
N GLY A 433 11.39 14.36 17.82
CA GLY A 433 10.34 15.28 18.27
C GLY A 433 10.11 16.48 17.35
N GLY A 434 10.93 16.61 16.29
CA GLY A 434 10.71 17.53 15.18
C GLY A 434 9.64 17.01 14.21
N VAL A 435 9.96 16.99 12.91
CA VAL A 435 9.03 16.46 11.90
C VAL A 435 8.98 14.93 11.87
N PHE A 436 10.07 14.29 12.29
CA PHE A 436 10.14 12.86 12.55
C PHE A 436 10.31 12.66 14.06
N ASP A 437 9.62 11.66 14.60
CA ASP A 437 9.71 11.28 16.01
C ASP A 437 9.42 9.78 16.13
N GLY A 438 9.51 9.22 17.32
CA GLY A 438 9.29 7.80 17.55
C GLY A 438 8.51 7.49 18.82
N LYS A 439 7.56 6.55 18.72
CA LYS A 439 6.92 5.97 19.91
C LYS A 439 7.76 4.81 20.40
N LYS A 440 8.36 4.93 21.58
CA LYS A 440 9.09 3.85 22.26
C LYS A 440 8.18 2.66 22.51
N ILE A 441 8.68 1.47 22.20
CA ILE A 441 8.03 0.19 22.47
C ILE A 441 8.86 -0.56 23.51
N THR A 442 8.20 -1.12 24.52
CA THR A 442 8.82 -1.96 25.56
C THR A 442 8.57 -3.46 25.34
N ASP A 443 7.56 -3.78 24.53
CA ASP A 443 7.21 -5.14 24.13
C ASP A 443 7.93 -5.54 22.83
N ASP A 444 7.58 -6.70 22.27
CA ASP A 444 8.14 -7.17 21.00
C ASP A 444 7.80 -6.21 19.84
N PRO A 445 8.77 -5.55 19.19
CA PRO A 445 8.49 -4.64 18.08
C PRO A 445 7.83 -5.35 16.89
N PHE A 446 8.07 -6.64 16.71
CA PHE A 446 7.43 -7.42 15.63
C PHE A 446 6.00 -7.83 15.96
N SER A 447 5.64 -7.92 17.25
CA SER A 447 4.24 -8.00 17.68
C SER A 447 3.53 -6.67 17.44
N GLU A 448 4.19 -5.53 17.67
CA GLU A 448 3.62 -4.22 17.36
C GLU A 448 3.43 -4.04 15.83
N VAL A 449 4.37 -4.51 14.99
CA VAL A 449 4.18 -4.54 13.52
C VAL A 449 2.92 -5.34 13.17
N GLN A 450 2.74 -6.53 13.76
CA GLN A 450 1.56 -7.37 13.54
C GLN A 450 0.28 -6.61 13.90
N GLU A 451 0.17 -6.08 15.12
CA GLU A 451 -1.04 -5.41 15.60
C GLU A 451 -1.39 -4.19 14.74
N ARG A 452 -0.39 -3.36 14.42
CA ARG A 452 -0.59 -2.18 13.58
C ARG A 452 -0.99 -2.53 12.16
N THR A 453 -0.41 -3.59 11.60
CA THR A 453 -0.78 -4.11 10.28
C THR A 453 -2.23 -4.59 10.28
N GLU A 454 -2.63 -5.41 11.25
CA GLU A 454 -4.02 -5.87 11.40
C GLU A 454 -4.98 -4.69 11.52
N LYS A 455 -4.68 -3.71 12.39
CA LYS A 455 -5.51 -2.54 12.59
C LYS A 455 -5.60 -1.67 11.34
N SER A 456 -4.50 -1.51 10.61
CA SER A 456 -4.46 -0.75 9.37
C SER A 456 -5.25 -1.44 8.26
N MET A 457 -5.12 -2.76 8.13
CA MET A 457 -5.88 -3.59 7.19
C MET A 457 -7.38 -3.52 7.49
N LYS A 458 -7.79 -3.65 8.76
CA LYS A 458 -9.21 -3.47 9.14
C LYS A 458 -9.72 -2.06 8.85
N ALA A 459 -8.88 -1.04 9.01
CA ALA A 459 -9.23 0.34 8.70
C ALA A 459 -9.30 0.62 7.18
N SER A 460 -8.52 -0.09 6.34
CA SER A 460 -8.52 0.09 4.88
C SER A 460 -9.84 -0.34 4.24
N THR A 461 -10.58 -1.26 4.87
CA THR A 461 -11.91 -1.72 4.41
C THR A 461 -12.90 -0.56 4.17
N ASN A 462 -12.78 0.55 4.90
CA ASN A 462 -13.63 1.73 4.72
C ASN A 462 -13.33 2.52 3.43
N GLN A 463 -12.20 2.23 2.79
CA GLN A 463 -11.80 2.82 1.51
C GLN A 463 -11.95 1.82 0.36
N GLU A 464 -12.01 0.51 0.66
CA GLU A 464 -12.19 -0.55 -0.34
C GLU A 464 -13.68 -0.79 -0.67
N PHE A 465 -14.61 -0.41 0.22
CA PHE A 465 -16.04 -0.62 0.03
C PHE A 465 -16.87 0.67 0.07
N VAL A 466 -17.94 0.71 -0.72
CA VAL A 466 -18.99 1.74 -0.65
C VAL A 466 -20.23 1.15 0.02
N LEU A 467 -20.63 1.73 1.16
CA LEU A 467 -21.83 1.32 1.89
C LEU A 467 -23.12 1.78 1.18
N ASN A 468 -24.20 1.02 1.34
CA ASN A 468 -25.53 1.40 0.84
C ASN A 468 -25.97 2.79 1.32
N THR A 469 -25.64 3.16 2.56
CA THR A 469 -25.96 4.47 3.16
C THR A 469 -25.17 5.64 2.57
N ASP A 470 -24.06 5.37 1.89
CA ASP A 470 -23.16 6.36 1.32
C ASP A 470 -23.13 6.34 -0.21
N HIS A 471 -23.84 5.42 -0.86
CA HIS A 471 -23.91 5.29 -2.31
C HIS A 471 -24.39 6.58 -3.03
N ASN A 472 -25.27 7.36 -2.40
CA ASN A 472 -25.78 8.62 -2.95
C ASN A 472 -24.99 9.87 -2.52
N LYS A 473 -24.05 9.74 -1.59
CA LYS A 473 -23.25 10.88 -1.13
C LYS A 473 -22.03 11.02 -2.04
N GLN A 474 -21.69 12.24 -2.45
CA GLN A 474 -20.43 12.54 -3.18
C GLN A 474 -19.14 12.25 -2.37
N THR A 475 -19.22 11.47 -1.28
CA THR A 475 -18.09 10.90 -0.52
C THR A 475 -17.34 9.80 -1.29
N ILE A 476 -17.83 9.48 -2.48
CA ILE A 476 -17.29 8.65 -3.57
C ILE A 476 -15.78 8.83 -3.87
N LEU A 477 -15.15 9.92 -3.46
CA LEU A 477 -13.72 10.22 -3.70
C LEU A 477 -12.73 9.26 -3.02
N LYS A 478 -13.16 8.39 -2.11
CA LYS A 478 -12.26 7.55 -1.29
C LYS A 478 -11.94 6.17 -1.87
N ALA A 479 -12.81 5.63 -2.73
CA ALA A 479 -12.70 4.28 -3.30
C ALA A 479 -11.41 4.04 -4.10
N LYS A 480 -10.88 5.08 -4.77
CA LYS A 480 -9.82 4.94 -5.78
C LYS A 480 -8.40 5.18 -5.27
N LYS A 481 -8.21 5.61 -4.02
CA LYS A 481 -6.87 6.04 -3.54
C LYS A 481 -6.08 4.95 -2.81
N TRP A 482 -6.71 3.84 -2.46
CA TRP A 482 -6.03 2.70 -1.84
C TRP A 482 -6.28 1.45 -2.69
N LEU A 483 -5.40 1.27 -3.68
CA LEU A 483 -4.94 -0.04 -4.14
C LEU A 483 -4.92 -1.05 -2.98
N ASP A 484 -5.50 -2.24 -3.17
CA ASP A 484 -5.53 -3.42 -2.28
C ASP A 484 -4.67 -3.28 -1.02
N GLY A 485 -5.17 -2.55 -0.04
CA GLY A 485 -4.39 -2.16 1.11
C GLY A 485 -3.99 -3.36 1.96
N ALA A 486 -4.89 -4.33 2.02
CA ALA A 486 -4.65 -5.60 2.66
C ALA A 486 -3.47 -6.38 2.02
N LEU A 487 -3.35 -6.39 0.69
CA LEU A 487 -2.27 -7.12 0.02
C LEU A 487 -0.93 -6.42 0.22
N LEU A 488 -0.88 -5.08 0.09
CA LEU A 488 0.34 -4.30 0.32
C LEU A 488 0.87 -4.40 1.76
N LEU A 489 -0.01 -4.57 2.75
CA LEU A 489 0.36 -4.70 4.16
C LEU A 489 0.82 -6.13 4.54
N ALA A 490 0.44 -7.15 3.77
CA ALA A 490 0.87 -8.55 3.98
C ALA A 490 2.12 -8.93 3.16
N THR A 491 2.34 -8.25 2.04
CA THR A 491 3.41 -8.47 1.05
C THR A 491 4.86 -8.39 1.60
N PRO A 492 5.21 -7.50 2.54
CA PRO A 492 6.61 -7.32 2.98
C PRO A 492 7.28 -8.60 3.51
N ILE A 493 6.51 -9.45 4.19
CA ILE A 493 6.99 -10.75 4.69
C ILE A 493 7.28 -11.70 3.53
N GLY A 494 6.36 -11.78 2.55
CA GLY A 494 6.46 -12.73 1.46
C GLY A 494 7.60 -12.44 0.48
N LEU A 495 7.93 -11.16 0.24
CA LEU A 495 9.03 -10.77 -0.64
C LEU A 495 10.42 -11.01 -0.04
N ALA A 496 10.55 -10.96 1.29
CA ALA A 496 11.82 -11.17 1.99
C ALA A 496 12.21 -12.66 2.08
N LEU A 497 11.34 -13.57 1.65
CA LEU A 497 11.51 -15.02 1.78
C LEU A 497 11.41 -15.64 0.38
N PRO A 498 12.54 -16.06 -0.25
CA PRO A 498 12.54 -16.59 -1.61
C PRO A 498 11.49 -17.67 -1.93
N PRO A 499 11.16 -18.64 -1.05
CA PRO A 499 10.12 -19.65 -1.33
C PRO A 499 8.71 -19.04 -1.36
N VAL A 500 8.52 -17.92 -0.65
CA VAL A 500 7.24 -17.20 -0.53
C VAL A 500 7.08 -16.16 -1.64
N GLY A 501 8.17 -15.54 -2.10
CA GLY A 501 8.14 -14.59 -3.22
C GLY A 501 7.60 -15.18 -4.53
N ILE A 502 7.83 -16.48 -4.74
CA ILE A 502 7.27 -17.25 -5.87
C ILE A 502 5.75 -17.37 -5.79
N LEU A 503 5.21 -17.64 -4.58
CA LEU A 503 3.77 -17.68 -4.34
C LEU A 503 3.10 -16.32 -4.54
N LEU A 504 3.76 -15.24 -4.13
CA LEU A 504 3.23 -13.88 -4.28
C LEU A 504 3.12 -13.46 -5.76
N THR A 505 4.08 -13.88 -6.59
CA THR A 505 4.10 -13.57 -8.04
C THR A 505 2.90 -14.18 -8.76
N ALA A 506 2.49 -15.40 -8.38
CA ALA A 506 1.31 -16.06 -8.94
C ALA A 506 -0.01 -15.36 -8.57
N LEU A 507 -0.08 -14.71 -7.40
CA LEU A 507 -1.27 -13.97 -6.93
C LEU A 507 -1.41 -12.59 -7.59
N SER A 508 -0.31 -11.99 -8.04
CA SER A 508 -0.28 -10.66 -8.69
C SER A 508 -0.68 -10.65 -10.18
N VAL A 509 -0.81 -11.82 -10.83
CA VAL A 509 -1.12 -11.91 -12.28
C VAL A 509 -2.61 -11.59 -12.58
N GLY A 510 -3.51 -11.65 -11.58
CA GLY A 510 -4.94 -11.44 -11.76
C GLY A 510 -5.43 -9.98 -11.65
N SER A 511 -4.79 -9.15 -10.81
CA SER A 511 -5.29 -7.81 -10.47
C SER A 511 -4.66 -6.66 -11.28
N GLY A 512 -3.71 -6.94 -12.18
CA GLY A 512 -2.98 -5.91 -12.95
C GLY A 512 -2.16 -4.97 -12.07
N LEU A 513 -1.89 -5.38 -10.83
CA LEU A 513 -1.49 -4.50 -9.76
C LEU A 513 -0.44 -5.20 -8.92
N LEU A 514 0.77 -5.16 -9.47
CA LEU A 514 2.09 -5.44 -8.91
C LEU A 514 2.93 -5.91 -10.11
N GLU A 515 3.57 -4.98 -10.83
CA GLU A 515 4.84 -5.31 -11.48
C GLU A 515 5.87 -5.49 -10.35
N VAL A 516 5.73 -6.57 -9.58
CA VAL A 516 6.82 -7.10 -8.77
C VAL A 516 7.81 -7.60 -9.81
N GLY A 517 8.96 -6.90 -9.89
CA GLY A 517 9.99 -7.15 -10.89
C GLY A 517 10.20 -8.64 -11.10
N VAL A 518 9.91 -9.08 -12.33
CA VAL A 518 10.02 -10.47 -12.77
C VAL A 518 11.48 -10.90 -12.69
N GLY A 519 11.73 -11.98 -11.94
CA GLY A 519 13.02 -12.69 -11.91
C GLY A 519 12.87 -14.18 -11.56
N ILE A 520 11.68 -14.76 -11.73
CA ILE A 520 11.39 -16.16 -11.44
C ILE A 520 11.23 -16.93 -12.74
N HIS A 521 12.27 -16.92 -13.58
CA HIS A 521 12.45 -17.90 -14.65
C HIS A 521 13.81 -18.61 -14.58
N ASP A 522 14.73 -18.17 -13.71
CA ASP A 522 16.06 -18.77 -13.59
C ASP A 522 16.16 -19.86 -12.50
N ASN A 523 15.16 -20.02 -11.63
CA ASN A 523 15.22 -21.03 -10.55
C ASN A 523 14.53 -22.36 -10.88
N ALA A 524 14.05 -22.52 -12.12
CA ALA A 524 13.54 -23.81 -12.62
C ALA A 524 14.56 -24.56 -13.50
N ASN A 525 15.66 -23.90 -13.88
CA ASN A 525 16.74 -24.50 -14.67
C ASN A 525 18.06 -24.26 -13.95
N ASP A 526 18.59 -25.27 -13.25
CA ASP A 526 19.91 -25.33 -12.60
C ASP A 526 21.01 -24.56 -13.36
N ARG A 527 21.10 -23.23 -13.15
CA ARG A 527 22.17 -22.39 -13.67
C ARG A 527 22.90 -21.76 -12.50
N ALA A 528 24.12 -22.26 -12.29
CA ALA A 528 25.00 -21.94 -11.19
C ALA A 528 25.62 -20.52 -11.22
N ASN A 529 24.95 -19.50 -11.78
CA ASN A 529 25.48 -18.12 -11.82
C ASN A 529 24.34 -17.06 -11.74
N ALA A 530 23.67 -16.96 -10.60
CA ALA A 530 22.68 -15.90 -10.33
C ALA A 530 23.09 -15.10 -9.08
N ASP A 531 24.18 -14.34 -9.20
CA ASP A 531 24.72 -13.49 -8.12
C ASP A 531 24.02 -12.12 -8.01
N ASP A 532 23.10 -11.80 -8.94
CA ASP A 532 22.35 -10.54 -8.90
C ASP A 532 21.01 -10.70 -8.16
N ARG A 533 20.90 -10.05 -7.00
CA ARG A 533 19.64 -9.95 -6.27
C ARG A 533 18.60 -9.21 -7.10
N ILE A 534 17.38 -9.75 -7.14
CA ILE A 534 16.20 -9.02 -7.62
C ILE A 534 16.01 -7.79 -6.73
N THR A 535 16.26 -6.59 -7.28
CA THR A 535 16.01 -5.33 -6.58
C THR A 535 14.57 -4.85 -6.82
N PHE A 536 13.82 -4.68 -5.75
CA PHE A 536 12.47 -4.15 -5.69
C PHE A 536 12.36 -3.13 -4.53
N GLY A 537 11.39 -2.23 -4.63
CA GLY A 537 11.25 -1.11 -3.71
C GLY A 537 12.16 0.08 -4.05
N VAL A 538 11.80 1.26 -3.55
CA VAL A 538 12.50 2.54 -3.84
C VAL A 538 13.38 3.00 -2.67
N PHE A 539 13.28 2.35 -1.51
CA PHE A 539 14.09 2.59 -0.31
C PHE A 539 15.09 1.44 -0.09
N ASN A 540 15.90 1.12 -1.09
CA ASN A 540 16.98 0.15 -0.93
C ASN A 540 18.22 0.82 -0.35
N ALA A 541 18.86 0.21 0.64
CA ALA A 541 20.21 0.59 1.04
C ALA A 541 21.14 0.49 -0.20
N LEU A 542 22.03 1.47 -0.38
CA LEU A 542 22.89 1.58 -1.56
C LEU A 542 23.66 0.25 -1.81
N LYS A 543 23.81 -0.12 -3.09
CA LYS A 543 24.63 -1.27 -3.50
C LYS A 543 26.08 -1.10 -2.99
N PRO A 544 26.77 -2.19 -2.61
CA PRO A 544 28.07 -2.11 -1.95
C PRO A 544 29.10 -1.26 -2.68
N ILE A 545 29.90 -0.56 -1.88
CA ILE A 545 31.16 0.04 -2.30
C ILE A 545 32.06 -1.10 -2.77
N LEU A 546 32.22 -1.26 -4.08
CA LEU A 546 33.30 -2.05 -4.66
C LEU A 546 34.61 -1.36 -4.24
N THR A 547 35.24 -1.85 -3.17
CA THR A 547 36.60 -1.45 -2.81
C THR A 547 37.52 -1.73 -3.99
N ALA A 548 38.14 -0.67 -4.51
CA ALA A 548 39.01 -0.67 -5.68
C ALA A 548 40.03 -1.81 -5.64
N GLY A 549 39.97 -2.69 -6.64
CA GLY A 549 40.89 -3.83 -6.71
C GLY A 549 40.70 -4.80 -7.87
N ALA A 550 39.97 -4.46 -8.93
CA ALA A 550 40.06 -5.10 -10.25
C ALA A 550 39.20 -4.28 -11.23
N GLY A 551 39.85 -3.53 -12.11
CA GLY A 551 39.14 -2.69 -13.08
C GLY A 551 38.38 -3.53 -14.10
N LYS A 552 37.06 -3.33 -14.19
CA LYS A 552 36.36 -2.89 -15.41
C LYS A 552 35.07 -2.19 -14.98
N ALA A 553 34.85 -1.00 -15.52
CA ALA A 553 33.67 -0.18 -15.28
C ALA A 553 32.41 -0.91 -15.76
N SER A 554 31.49 -1.21 -14.84
CA SER A 554 30.08 -1.36 -15.20
C SER A 554 29.44 0.01 -15.04
N GLU A 555 29.02 0.60 -16.15
CA GLU A 555 28.24 1.83 -16.15
C GLU A 555 27.00 1.67 -15.26
N PRO A 556 26.57 2.72 -14.54
CA PRO A 556 25.31 2.68 -13.83
C PRO A 556 24.18 2.50 -14.85
N ILE A 557 23.43 1.41 -14.74
CA ILE A 557 22.16 1.26 -15.47
C ILE A 557 21.15 2.21 -14.82
N THR A 558 21.26 3.50 -15.12
CA THR A 558 20.15 4.44 -15.08
C THR A 558 19.41 4.32 -16.41
N GLY A 559 18.76 3.18 -16.62
CA GLY A 559 17.80 3.02 -17.70
C GLY A 559 16.48 3.69 -17.31
N PRO A 560 15.86 4.53 -18.15
CA PRO A 560 14.58 5.13 -17.84
C PRO A 560 13.50 4.05 -17.73
N ILE A 561 12.61 4.20 -16.74
CA ILE A 561 11.40 3.38 -16.47
C ILE A 561 10.34 3.49 -17.61
N LYS A 562 10.75 3.74 -18.85
CA LYS A 562 9.88 3.76 -20.03
C LYS A 562 10.45 2.82 -21.06
N THR A 563 9.91 1.59 -21.14
CA THR A 563 9.47 0.90 -22.37
C THR A 563 9.33 -0.61 -22.07
N VAL A 564 8.17 -1.03 -21.58
CA VAL A 564 7.64 -2.39 -21.82
C VAL A 564 6.22 -2.24 -22.34
N LEU A 565 6.13 -1.72 -23.57
CA LEU A 565 4.90 -1.72 -24.36
C LEU A 565 5.29 -1.48 -25.81
N LYS A 566 5.85 -2.52 -26.45
CA LYS A 566 5.92 -2.78 -27.90
C LYS A 566 6.90 -3.92 -28.19
N ALA A 567 6.47 -5.15 -27.97
CA ALA A 567 7.11 -6.32 -28.59
C ALA A 567 6.14 -7.52 -28.60
N THR A 568 4.97 -7.35 -29.20
CA THR A 568 4.18 -8.50 -29.70
C THR A 568 3.41 -8.09 -30.95
N ILE A 569 4.14 -7.66 -31.98
CA ILE A 569 3.69 -7.73 -33.37
C ILE A 569 4.94 -8.11 -34.17
N LEU A 570 4.83 -9.19 -34.95
CA LEU A 570 5.83 -9.87 -35.80
C LEU A 570 6.52 -11.10 -35.18
N ALA A 571 5.77 -12.20 -35.11
CA ALA A 571 6.23 -13.50 -35.61
C ALA A 571 5.01 -14.43 -35.83
N LYS A 572 4.41 -14.31 -37.03
CA LYS A 572 3.37 -15.13 -37.67
C LYS A 572 2.04 -15.34 -36.95
#